data_AF-A0A3M0ZL04-F1
#
_entry.id   AF-A0A3M0ZL04-F1
#
_cell.length_a   1.000
_cell.length_b   1.000
_cell.length_c   1.000
_cell.angle_alpha   90.00
_cell.angle_beta   90.00
_cell.angle_gamma   90.00
#
_symmetry.space_group_name_H-M   'P 1'
#
loop_
_entity.id
_entity.type
_entity.pdbx_description
1 polymer ?
#
loop_
_entity_poly.entity_id
_entity_poly.type
_entity_poly.pdbx_seq_one_letter_code
_entity_poly.pdbx_strand_id
1 'polypeptide(L)'
;MDLKGKFGSPPKVEESGSSFAENAFFKAKAYYEWSSMPSLGDDSGLMVDCLGGAPGLYTSRFAGEGCTPDDNINKLLSVMAGCKDRGAQFVSHMCLIVEEGVHVVADGTLRGSIAYERRGRGGFGYDPVFVPDGCDKTLAELKEGTLPLKTHRILAAENLFSKDIKWRAG
;
A
#
# COMPACT_ATOMS: atom_id res chain seq x y z
N MET A 1 -10.25 -12.44 22.00
CA MET A 1 -11.32 -11.43 22.15
C MET A 1 -12.21 -11.55 20.92
N ASP A 2 -13.51 -11.79 21.09
CA ASP A 2 -14.45 -11.83 19.96
C ASP A 2 -14.83 -10.41 19.56
N LEU A 3 -14.07 -9.83 18.62
CA LEU A 3 -14.30 -8.46 18.14
C LEU A 3 -15.64 -8.34 17.40
N LYS A 4 -16.04 -9.38 16.67
CA LYS A 4 -17.28 -9.37 15.86
C LYS A 4 -18.51 -9.48 16.76
N GLY A 5 -18.46 -10.30 17.80
CA GLY A 5 -19.50 -10.37 18.82
C GLY A 5 -19.60 -9.09 19.67
N LYS A 6 -18.48 -8.38 19.88
CA LYS A 6 -18.46 -7.15 20.69
C LYS A 6 -18.90 -5.89 19.93
N PHE A 7 -18.48 -5.74 18.67
CA PHE A 7 -18.65 -4.49 17.91
C PHE A 7 -19.49 -4.65 16.63
N GLY A 8 -19.84 -5.88 16.24
CA GLY A 8 -20.49 -6.16 14.96
C GLY A 8 -19.51 -6.19 13.78
N SER A 9 -19.99 -5.84 12.59
CA SER A 9 -19.15 -5.71 11.39
C SER A 9 -18.55 -4.31 11.32
N PRO A 10 -17.26 -4.16 10.95
CA PRO A 10 -16.67 -2.84 10.75
C PRO A 10 -17.34 -2.10 9.60
N PRO A 11 -17.37 -0.76 9.62
CA PRO A 11 -17.91 0.02 8.53
C PRO A 11 -17.08 -0.18 7.26
N LYS A 12 -17.73 -0.13 6.10
CA LYS A 12 -17.03 0.09 4.83
C LYS A 12 -16.62 1.55 4.77
N VAL A 13 -15.34 1.79 4.53
CA VAL A 13 -14.79 3.14 4.40
C VAL A 13 -14.61 3.45 2.92
N GLU A 14 -15.19 4.54 2.46
CA GLU A 14 -14.96 5.03 1.11
C GLU A 14 -13.58 5.69 1.03
N GLU A 15 -12.75 5.24 0.09
CA GLU A 15 -11.41 5.78 -0.17
C GLU A 15 -11.50 6.99 -1.12
N SER A 16 -12.14 8.06 -0.64
CA SER A 16 -12.38 9.31 -1.38
C SER A 16 -11.32 10.38 -1.17
N GLY A 17 -10.25 10.07 -0.42
CA GLY A 17 -9.14 10.97 -0.17
C GLY A 17 -8.33 11.27 -1.43
N SER A 18 -7.65 12.42 -1.41
CA SER A 18 -6.76 12.87 -2.49
C SER A 18 -5.33 12.32 -2.37
N SER A 19 -5.02 11.63 -1.27
CA SER A 19 -3.72 11.02 -1.00
C SER A 19 -3.82 9.73 -0.16
N PHE A 20 -2.76 8.92 -0.18
CA PHE A 20 -2.67 7.71 0.66
C PHE A 20 -2.78 8.05 2.15
N ALA A 21 -2.19 9.17 2.59
CA ALA A 21 -2.27 9.65 3.97
C ALA A 21 -3.72 9.95 4.39
N GLU A 22 -4.49 10.61 3.53
CA GLU A 22 -5.91 10.92 3.80
C GLU A 22 -6.76 9.66 3.89
N ASN A 23 -6.59 8.72 2.94
CA ASN A 23 -7.31 7.44 2.98
C ASN A 23 -6.95 6.61 4.22
N ALA A 24 -5.67 6.59 4.61
CA ALA A 24 -5.22 5.92 5.82
C ALA A 24 -5.86 6.55 7.07
N PHE A 25 -5.93 7.88 7.12
CA PHE A 25 -6.61 8.61 8.20
C PHE A 25 -8.11 8.31 8.24
N PHE A 26 -8.82 8.37 7.12
CA PHE A 26 -10.27 8.07 7.07
C PHE A 26 -10.56 6.65 7.53
N LYS A 27 -9.72 5.68 7.16
CA LYS A 27 -9.81 4.30 7.65
C LYS A 27 -9.61 4.21 9.15
N ALA A 28 -8.54 4.81 9.67
CA ALA A 28 -8.27 4.82 11.11
C ALA A 28 -9.43 5.48 11.88
N LYS A 29 -9.89 6.65 11.42
CA LYS A 29 -10.98 7.41 12.05
C LYS A 29 -12.28 6.62 12.10
N ALA A 30 -12.72 6.05 10.98
CA ALA A 30 -13.95 5.26 10.93
C ALA A 30 -13.90 4.05 11.87
N TYR A 31 -12.75 3.38 11.99
CA TYR A 31 -12.59 2.26 12.92
C TYR A 31 -12.50 2.69 14.38
N TYR A 32 -11.92 3.86 14.66
CA TYR A 32 -11.92 4.45 16.00
C TYR A 32 -13.35 4.78 16.45
N GLU A 33 -14.11 5.48 15.60
CA GLU A 33 -15.50 5.86 15.87
C GLU A 33 -16.40 4.63 16.06
N TRP A 34 -16.18 3.59 15.26
CA TRP A 34 -16.93 2.33 15.36
C TRP A 34 -16.64 1.54 16.63
N SER A 35 -15.38 1.49 17.08
CA SER A 35 -14.94 0.58 18.15
C SER A 35 -14.65 1.26 19.49
N SER A 36 -14.46 2.59 19.50
CA SER A 36 -13.92 3.37 20.62
C SER A 36 -12.59 2.83 21.15
N MET A 37 -11.77 2.21 20.30
CA MET A 37 -10.45 1.66 20.62
C MET A 37 -9.39 2.26 19.68
N PRO A 38 -8.11 2.27 20.09
CA PRO A 38 -7.02 2.63 19.19
C PRO A 38 -7.09 1.87 17.87
N SER A 39 -6.96 2.60 16.77
CA SER A 39 -7.20 2.07 15.42
C SER A 39 -6.07 2.44 14.47
N LEU A 40 -5.74 1.50 13.59
CA LEU A 40 -4.74 1.67 12.55
C LEU A 40 -5.41 1.60 11.18
N GLY A 41 -5.19 2.59 10.34
CA GLY A 41 -5.50 2.57 8.92
C GLY A 41 -4.22 2.48 8.09
N ASP A 42 -4.22 1.65 7.04
CA ASP A 42 -3.16 1.58 6.02
C ASP A 42 -3.78 1.88 4.66
N ASP A 43 -3.15 2.77 3.89
CA ASP A 43 -3.40 2.91 2.45
C ASP A 43 -2.10 2.77 1.67
N SER A 44 -2.10 1.89 0.69
CA SER A 44 -0.90 1.50 -0.05
C SER A 44 -1.16 1.46 -1.55
N GLY A 45 -0.13 1.76 -2.34
CA GLY A 45 -0.23 1.73 -3.79
C GLY A 45 1.10 1.61 -4.50
N LEU A 46 1.01 1.28 -5.79
CA LEU A 46 2.10 1.33 -6.75
C LEU A 46 2.06 2.68 -7.49
N MET A 47 3.19 3.35 -7.58
CA MET A 47 3.38 4.55 -8.39
C MET A 47 4.48 4.30 -9.41
N VAL A 48 4.19 4.55 -10.68
CA VAL A 48 5.16 4.36 -11.77
C VAL A 48 5.57 5.71 -12.34
N ASP A 49 6.88 5.93 -12.41
CA ASP A 49 7.47 7.23 -12.71
C ASP A 49 7.09 7.68 -14.14
N CYS A 50 7.17 6.79 -15.15
CA CYS A 50 6.79 7.13 -16.53
C CYS A 50 5.28 7.35 -16.75
N LEU A 51 4.44 6.98 -15.78
CA LEU A 51 2.99 7.17 -15.82
C LEU A 51 2.54 8.34 -14.93
N GLY A 52 3.47 9.21 -14.52
CA GLY A 52 3.17 10.34 -13.64
C GLY A 52 2.66 9.91 -12.27
N GLY A 53 3.06 8.72 -11.79
CA GLY A 53 2.65 8.17 -10.51
C GLY A 53 1.42 7.27 -10.55
N ALA A 54 0.78 7.05 -11.71
CA ALA A 54 -0.25 6.02 -11.83
C ALA A 54 0.36 4.59 -11.67
N PRO A 55 -0.37 3.60 -11.14
CA PRO A 55 -1.79 3.61 -10.73
C PRO A 55 -2.15 4.48 -9.53
N GLY A 56 -1.24 4.71 -8.59
CA GLY A 56 -1.48 5.53 -7.39
C GLY A 56 -2.63 5.00 -6.54
N LEU A 57 -3.56 5.87 -6.14
CA LEU A 57 -4.76 5.52 -5.37
C LEU A 57 -5.66 4.47 -6.04
N TYR A 58 -5.53 4.28 -7.35
CA TYR A 58 -6.30 3.30 -8.11
C TYR A 58 -5.58 1.94 -8.22
N THR A 59 -4.51 1.69 -7.44
CA THR A 59 -3.70 0.47 -7.52
C THR A 59 -4.54 -0.81 -7.50
N SER A 60 -5.56 -0.92 -6.64
CA SER A 60 -6.41 -2.12 -6.56
C SER A 60 -7.37 -2.29 -7.75
N ARG A 61 -7.67 -1.19 -8.45
CA ARG A 61 -8.72 -1.08 -9.48
C ARG A 61 -8.20 -0.40 -10.75
N PHE A 62 -6.92 -0.56 -11.05
CA PHE A 62 -6.27 0.14 -12.15
C PHE A 62 -6.90 -0.22 -13.49
N ALA A 63 -7.29 -1.48 -13.66
CA ALA A 63 -8.03 -2.00 -14.81
C ALA A 63 -9.56 -1.77 -14.74
N GLY A 64 -10.06 -1.10 -13.69
CA GLY A 64 -11.48 -0.81 -13.48
C GLY A 64 -12.05 -1.51 -12.26
N GLU A 65 -13.33 -1.23 -11.96
CA GLU A 65 -14.05 -1.89 -10.88
C GLU A 65 -14.21 -3.40 -11.13
N GLY A 66 -14.01 -4.21 -10.08
CA GLY A 66 -14.13 -5.67 -10.16
C GLY A 66 -13.01 -6.38 -10.94
N CYS A 67 -11.93 -5.69 -11.29
CA CYS A 67 -10.81 -6.31 -12.00
C CYS A 67 -10.02 -7.28 -11.12
N THR A 68 -9.38 -8.25 -11.76
CA THR A 68 -8.43 -9.16 -11.09
C THR A 68 -7.03 -8.52 -10.98
N PRO A 69 -6.15 -9.03 -10.10
CA PRO A 69 -4.74 -8.64 -10.10
C PRO A 69 -4.05 -8.82 -11.46
N ASP A 70 -4.45 -9.83 -12.23
CA ASP A 70 -3.88 -10.06 -13.56
C ASP A 70 -4.33 -9.02 -14.58
N ASP A 71 -5.58 -8.56 -14.53
CA ASP A 71 -6.06 -7.46 -15.36
C ASP A 71 -5.27 -6.18 -15.10
N ASN A 72 -5.02 -5.90 -13.82
CA ASN A 72 -4.21 -4.77 -13.36
C ASN A 72 -2.78 -4.81 -13.92
N ILE A 73 -2.11 -5.96 -13.85
CA ILE A 73 -0.77 -6.13 -14.42
C ILE A 73 -0.82 -6.05 -15.96
N ASN A 74 -1.79 -6.67 -16.62
CA ASN A 74 -1.92 -6.63 -18.08
C ASN A 74 -2.05 -5.19 -18.58
N LYS A 75 -2.93 -4.41 -17.94
CA LYS A 75 -3.08 -2.99 -18.26
C LYS A 75 -1.78 -2.24 -18.00
N LEU A 76 -1.12 -2.47 -16.86
CA LEU A 76 0.15 -1.82 -16.53
C LEU A 76 1.22 -2.06 -17.59
N LEU A 77 1.48 -3.32 -17.94
CA LEU A 77 2.49 -3.67 -18.94
C LEU A 77 2.13 -3.10 -20.32
N SER A 78 0.85 -3.11 -20.68
CA SER A 78 0.36 -2.54 -21.95
C SER A 78 0.61 -1.03 -22.03
N VAL A 79 0.20 -0.26 -21.02
CA VAL A 79 0.40 1.21 -21.04
C VAL A 79 1.87 1.61 -20.91
N MET A 80 2.71 0.74 -20.35
CA MET A 80 4.16 0.95 -20.24
C MET A 80 4.96 0.42 -21.44
N ALA A 81 4.34 -0.10 -22.50
CA ALA A 81 5.05 -0.74 -23.61
C ALA A 81 6.08 0.19 -24.30
N GLY A 82 5.82 1.50 -24.33
CA GLY A 82 6.74 2.52 -24.88
C GLY A 82 7.66 3.18 -23.86
N CYS A 83 7.52 2.88 -22.56
CA CYS A 83 8.33 3.51 -21.51
C CYS A 83 9.75 2.92 -21.48
N LYS A 84 10.76 3.78 -21.68
CA LYS A 84 12.17 3.43 -21.47
C LYS A 84 12.56 3.47 -19.98
N ASP A 85 12.10 4.49 -19.28
CA ASP A 85 12.20 4.57 -17.83
C ASP A 85 11.05 3.77 -17.21
N ARG A 86 11.39 2.78 -16.40
CA ARG A 86 10.43 1.88 -15.75
C ARG A 86 10.51 1.99 -14.23
N GLY A 87 11.11 3.08 -13.72
CA GLY A 87 11.16 3.40 -12.30
C GLY A 87 9.77 3.37 -11.67
N ALA A 88 9.69 2.80 -10.47
CA ALA A 88 8.45 2.66 -9.74
C ALA A 88 8.72 2.59 -8.24
N GLN A 89 7.65 2.75 -7.47
CA GLN A 89 7.69 2.59 -6.03
C GLN A 89 6.39 2.01 -5.51
N PHE A 90 6.53 1.13 -4.53
CA PHE A 90 5.44 0.87 -3.61
C PHE A 90 5.50 1.84 -2.44
N VAL A 91 4.36 2.41 -2.08
CA VAL A 91 4.18 3.32 -0.96
C VAL A 91 3.11 2.75 -0.04
N SER A 92 3.31 2.86 1.28
CA SER A 92 2.29 2.66 2.31
C SER A 92 2.27 3.89 3.20
N HIS A 93 1.09 4.41 3.50
CA HIS A 93 0.86 5.36 4.58
C HIS A 93 0.04 4.66 5.65
N MET A 94 0.50 4.74 6.90
CA MET A 94 -0.18 4.22 8.07
C MET A 94 -0.58 5.38 8.98
N CYS A 95 -1.83 5.39 9.43
CA CYS A 95 -2.36 6.33 10.40
C CYS A 95 -2.81 5.57 11.66
N LEU A 96 -2.28 5.94 12.82
CA LEU A 96 -2.70 5.42 14.12
C LEU A 96 -3.43 6.51 14.90
N ILE A 97 -4.64 6.20 15.37
CA ILE A 97 -5.40 7.03 16.30
C ILE A 97 -5.42 6.29 17.64
N VAL A 98 -4.95 6.94 18.71
CA VAL A 98 -4.94 6.36 20.06
C VAL A 98 -6.01 6.97 20.97
N GLU A 99 -6.32 8.24 20.75
CA GLU A 99 -7.34 9.01 21.44
C GLU A 99 -8.00 9.96 20.45
N GLU A 100 -9.22 10.41 20.76
CA GLU A 100 -9.98 11.30 19.91
C GLU A 100 -9.18 12.58 19.58
N GLY A 101 -9.12 12.92 18.30
CA GLY A 101 -8.39 14.10 17.82
C GLY A 101 -6.86 13.98 17.83
N VAL A 102 -6.27 12.88 18.33
CA VAL A 102 -4.81 12.70 18.35
C VAL A 102 -4.41 11.50 17.52
N HIS A 103 -3.64 11.79 16.48
CA HIS A 103 -3.23 10.77 15.52
C HIS A 103 -1.79 10.96 15.09
N VAL A 104 -1.24 9.92 14.50
CA VAL A 104 0.11 9.92 13.95
C VAL A 104 0.08 9.25 12.58
N VAL A 105 0.82 9.81 11.63
CA VAL A 105 0.94 9.28 10.28
C VAL A 105 2.41 9.03 9.98
N ALA A 106 2.71 7.85 9.48
CA ALA A 106 4.02 7.48 8.95
C ALA A 106 3.87 6.86 7.57
N ASP A 107 4.90 6.96 6.76
CA ASP A 107 4.97 6.35 5.45
C ASP A 107 6.20 5.46 5.31
N GLY A 108 6.13 4.57 4.33
CA GLY A 108 7.25 3.73 3.94
C GLY A 108 7.22 3.52 2.44
N THR A 109 8.40 3.58 1.83
CA THR A 109 8.56 3.49 0.38
C THR A 109 9.58 2.41 0.03
N LEU A 110 9.21 1.53 -0.89
CA LEU A 110 10.11 0.57 -1.53
C LEU A 110 10.30 1.00 -2.98
N ARG A 111 11.49 1.50 -3.31
CA ARG A 111 11.87 1.86 -4.70
C ARG A 111 12.29 0.63 -5.50
N GLY A 112 12.10 0.72 -6.81
CA GLY A 112 12.35 -0.36 -7.74
C GLY A 112 11.99 0.02 -9.17
N SER A 113 11.72 -0.99 -9.98
CA SER A 113 11.29 -0.84 -11.36
C SER A 113 10.27 -1.90 -11.76
N ILE A 114 9.55 -1.64 -12.85
CA ILE A 114 8.62 -2.60 -13.44
C ILE A 114 9.35 -3.46 -14.47
N ALA A 115 9.29 -4.79 -14.31
CA ALA A 115 9.77 -5.74 -15.29
C ALA A 115 9.00 -5.67 -16.62
N TYR A 116 9.56 -6.22 -17.69
CA TYR A 116 8.87 -6.33 -18.98
C TYR A 116 7.82 -7.44 -19.02
N GLU A 117 7.95 -8.43 -18.14
CA GLU A 117 7.08 -9.60 -18.06
C GLU A 117 6.95 -10.06 -16.62
N ARG A 118 5.92 -10.87 -16.35
CA ARG A 118 5.68 -11.47 -15.04
C ARG A 118 6.73 -12.55 -14.75
N ARG A 119 7.27 -12.57 -13.55
CA ARG A 119 8.12 -13.66 -13.04
C ARG A 119 7.75 -14.01 -11.60
N GLY A 120 7.93 -15.28 -11.23
CA GLY A 120 7.55 -15.80 -9.91
C GLY A 120 6.04 -15.96 -9.72
N ARG A 121 5.66 -16.68 -8.65
CA ARG A 121 4.27 -16.99 -8.26
C ARG A 121 3.96 -16.62 -6.80
N GLY A 122 4.97 -16.20 -6.03
CA GLY A 122 4.80 -15.74 -4.66
C GLY A 122 4.12 -14.36 -4.58
N GLY A 123 3.59 -14.04 -3.41
CA GLY A 123 3.04 -12.71 -3.14
C GLY A 123 1.66 -12.46 -3.76
N PHE A 124 1.37 -11.19 -4.05
CA PHE A 124 0.06 -10.74 -4.56
C PHE A 124 0.18 -9.43 -5.35
N GLY A 125 -0.91 -9.03 -6.03
CA GLY A 125 -0.97 -7.76 -6.74
C GLY A 125 0.12 -7.65 -7.81
N TYR A 126 0.92 -6.59 -7.77
CA TYR A 126 1.98 -6.32 -8.75
C TYR A 126 3.34 -6.94 -8.42
N ASP A 127 3.42 -7.77 -7.37
CA ASP A 127 4.67 -8.45 -6.98
C ASP A 127 5.37 -9.18 -8.14
N PRO A 128 4.68 -9.86 -9.08
CA PRO A 128 5.32 -10.55 -10.21
C PRO A 128 5.97 -9.65 -11.25
N VAL A 129 5.75 -8.33 -11.20
CA VAL A 129 6.33 -7.38 -12.14
C VAL A 129 7.14 -6.29 -11.46
N PHE A 130 7.22 -6.26 -10.14
CA PHE A 130 8.01 -5.25 -9.42
C PHE A 130 9.37 -5.83 -9.01
N VAL A 131 10.45 -5.18 -9.45
CA VAL A 131 11.84 -5.52 -9.13
C VAL A 131 12.38 -4.46 -8.18
N PRO A 132 12.62 -4.77 -6.89
CA PRO A 132 13.20 -3.81 -5.94
C PRO A 132 14.60 -3.35 -6.35
N ASP A 133 14.96 -2.13 -5.97
CA ASP A 133 16.33 -1.62 -6.18
C ASP A 133 17.37 -2.54 -5.54
N GLY A 134 18.48 -2.79 -6.25
CA GLY A 134 19.55 -3.69 -5.81
C GLY A 134 19.23 -5.18 -5.93
N CYS A 135 18.11 -5.54 -6.58
CA CYS A 135 17.72 -6.93 -6.86
C CYS A 135 17.55 -7.16 -8.37
N ASP A 136 17.81 -8.39 -8.83
CA ASP A 136 17.48 -8.82 -10.20
C ASP A 136 16.15 -9.60 -10.29
N LYS A 137 15.63 -10.01 -9.14
CA LYS A 137 14.41 -10.80 -8.99
C LYS A 137 13.22 -9.91 -8.66
N THR A 138 12.06 -10.29 -9.17
CA THR A 138 10.78 -9.68 -8.79
C THR A 138 10.45 -9.98 -7.33
N LEU A 139 9.56 -9.20 -6.72
CA LEU A 139 9.05 -9.49 -5.38
C LEU A 139 8.42 -10.88 -5.28
N ALA A 140 7.73 -11.33 -6.32
CA ALA A 140 7.15 -12.67 -6.35
C ALA A 140 8.21 -13.76 -6.27
N GLU A 141 9.29 -13.65 -7.06
CA GLU A 141 10.44 -14.58 -7.02
C GLU A 141 11.19 -14.55 -5.68
N LEU A 142 11.34 -13.36 -5.07
CA LEU A 142 12.00 -13.22 -3.77
C LEU A 142 11.19 -13.86 -2.64
N LYS A 143 9.86 -13.73 -2.67
CA LYS A 143 8.96 -14.31 -1.67
C LYS A 143 8.86 -15.83 -1.74
N GLU A 144 9.12 -16.43 -2.91
CA GLU A 144 9.27 -17.89 -3.03
C GLU A 144 10.55 -18.40 -2.34
N GLY A 145 11.61 -17.60 -2.36
CA GLY A 145 12.96 -17.99 -1.92
C GLY A 145 13.31 -17.73 -0.45
N THR A 146 12.31 -17.60 0.43
CA THR A 146 12.43 -17.38 1.91
C THR A 146 13.25 -16.15 2.37
N LEU A 147 13.69 -15.28 1.47
CA LEU A 147 14.44 -14.08 1.82
C LEU A 147 13.52 -13.07 2.55
N PRO A 148 13.88 -12.62 3.77
CA PRO A 148 13.15 -11.57 4.44
C PRO A 148 13.38 -10.25 3.69
N LEU A 149 12.32 -9.72 3.10
CA LEU A 149 12.37 -8.46 2.37
C LEU A 149 11.67 -7.36 3.16
N LYS A 150 12.38 -6.26 3.43
CA LYS A 150 11.77 -5.04 3.98
C LYS A 150 10.89 -4.39 2.92
N THR A 151 9.59 -4.59 3.04
CA THR A 151 8.59 -3.97 2.17
C THR A 151 8.26 -2.55 2.62
N HIS A 152 7.64 -1.77 1.74
CA HIS A 152 7.05 -0.45 2.04
C HIS A 152 6.21 -0.46 3.33
N ARG A 153 5.42 -1.51 3.59
CA ARG A 153 4.62 -1.64 4.82
C ARG A 153 5.47 -1.87 6.07
N ILE A 154 6.54 -2.65 5.98
CA ILE A 154 7.46 -2.85 7.10
C ILE A 154 8.14 -1.54 7.44
N LEU A 155 8.59 -0.79 6.42
CA LEU A 155 9.20 0.53 6.60
C LEU A 155 8.21 1.52 7.22
N ALA A 156 6.95 1.54 6.76
CA ALA A 156 5.91 2.39 7.33
C ALA A 156 5.66 2.06 8.81
N ALA A 157 5.60 0.77 9.16
CA ALA A 157 5.45 0.33 10.55
C ALA A 157 6.67 0.68 11.42
N GLU A 158 7.90 0.47 10.93
CA GLU A 158 9.12 0.87 11.62
C GLU A 158 9.14 2.38 11.90
N ASN A 159 8.75 3.20 10.91
CA ASN A 159 8.67 4.65 11.04
C ASN A 159 7.57 5.07 12.02
N LEU A 160 6.41 4.42 12.00
CA LEU A 160 5.28 4.70 12.90
C LEU A 160 5.66 4.56 14.38
N PHE A 161 6.51 3.58 14.71
CA PHE A 161 6.98 3.31 16.07
C PHE A 161 8.38 3.87 16.34
N SER A 162 8.90 4.73 15.47
CA SER A 162 10.18 5.39 15.68
C SER A 162 10.10 6.41 16.82
N LYS A 163 11.24 6.68 17.48
CA LYS A 163 11.31 7.65 18.59
C LYS A 163 11.07 9.09 18.16
N ASP A 164 11.28 9.38 16.88
CA ASP A 164 11.19 10.73 16.31
C ASP A 164 9.79 11.04 15.75
N ILE A 165 8.84 10.12 15.91
CA ILE A 165 7.52 10.26 15.31
C ILE A 165 6.74 11.43 15.93
N LYS A 166 6.12 12.24 15.06
CA LYS A 166 5.39 13.45 15.46
C LYS A 166 3.89 13.20 15.49
N TRP A 167 3.31 13.38 16.66
CA TRP A 167 1.87 13.38 16.87
C TRP A 167 1.24 14.64 16.26
N ARG A 168 0.03 14.48 15.74
CA ARG A 168 -0.79 15.55 15.15
C ARG A 168 -2.05 15.70 15.98
N ALA A 169 -2.38 16.95 16.30
CA ALA A 169 -3.70 17.32 16.80
C ALA A 169 -4.60 17.61 15.58
N GLY A 170 -5.80 17.03 15.59
CA GLY A 170 -6.87 17.28 14.64
C GLY A 170 -7.65 18.55 14.94
#